data_AF-X7F3M6-F1
#
_entry.id   AF-X7F3M6-F1
#
_cell.length_a   1.000
_cell.length_b   1.000
_cell.length_c   1.000
_cell.angle_alpha   90.00
_cell.angle_beta   90.00
_cell.angle_gamma   90.00
#
_symmetry.space_group_name_H-M   'P 1'
#
loop_
_entity.id
_entity.type
_entity.pdbx_description
1 polymer ?
#
loop_
_entity_poly.entity_id
_entity_poly.type
_entity_poly.pdbx_seq_one_letter_code
_entity_poly.pdbx_strand_id
1 'polypeptide(L)'
;MNRLKELISSRAVRGAIQDVAPKIVGALTGPAGPVAEGVARRVAREVLGEPDAPPARIAERLAEARPQDMAALARIEADLEAETMRIAAQDRADARAREVSTADPTPHRLAYGILGLFGLVLAGLFFIQPPEGIREVLVAMVGVLGGLVGAVANYYFGSSIGSKQKTDGLLRGAR
;
A
#
# COMPACT_ATOMS: atom_id res chain seq x y z
N MET A 1 -25.23 -11.43 29.12
CA MET A 1 -24.15 -11.83 28.19
C MET A 1 -24.31 -11.25 26.76
N ASN A 2 -25.53 -11.09 26.22
CA ASN A 2 -25.73 -10.52 24.86
C ASN A 2 -25.33 -9.05 24.71
N ARG A 3 -25.67 -8.15 25.65
CA ARG A 3 -25.36 -6.71 25.53
C ARG A 3 -23.87 -6.39 25.49
N LEU A 4 -23.02 -7.21 26.12
CA LEU A 4 -21.58 -7.01 26.12
C LEU A 4 -20.98 -7.33 24.74
N LYS A 5 -21.45 -8.39 24.09
CA LYS A 5 -21.04 -8.78 22.72
C LYS A 5 -21.46 -7.71 21.70
N GLU A 6 -22.66 -7.16 21.87
CA GLU A 6 -23.20 -6.08 21.04
C GLU A 6 -22.38 -4.79 21.16
N LEU A 7 -21.99 -4.42 22.38
CA LEU A 7 -21.15 -3.24 22.64
C LEU A 7 -19.74 -3.38 22.06
N ILE A 8 -19.11 -4.55 22.21
CA ILE A 8 -17.79 -4.86 21.64
C ILE A 8 -17.84 -4.81 20.11
N SER A 9 -18.87 -5.43 19.51
CA SER A 9 -19.11 -5.39 18.06
C SER A 9 -19.30 -3.94 17.58
N SER A 10 -20.05 -3.12 18.31
CA SER A 10 -20.27 -1.71 17.93
C SER A 10 -19.00 -0.86 17.99
N ARG A 11 -18.07 -1.16 18.90
CA ARG A 11 -16.77 -0.45 19.00
C ARG A 11 -15.82 -0.89 17.90
N ALA A 12 -15.72 -2.19 17.63
CA ALA A 12 -14.91 -2.73 16.55
C ALA A 12 -15.35 -2.18 15.19
N VAL A 13 -16.67 -2.14 14.94
CA VAL A 13 -17.22 -1.56 13.72
C VAL A 13 -16.96 -0.05 13.63
N ARG A 14 -17.07 0.70 14.74
CA ARG A 14 -16.71 2.12 14.77
C ARG A 14 -15.24 2.38 14.47
N GLY A 15 -14.34 1.55 15.00
CA GLY A 15 -12.91 1.62 14.70
C GLY A 15 -12.63 1.37 13.22
N ALA A 16 -13.27 0.35 12.64
CA ALA A 16 -13.16 0.09 11.21
C ALA A 16 -13.69 1.25 10.34
N ILE A 17 -14.81 1.89 10.73
CA ILE A 17 -15.30 3.12 10.07
C ILE A 17 -14.22 4.21 10.10
N GLN A 18 -13.61 4.41 11.26
CA GLN A 18 -12.58 5.43 11.47
C GLN A 18 -11.29 5.16 10.68
N ASP A 19 -11.00 3.91 10.33
CA ASP A 19 -9.81 3.54 9.56
C ASP A 19 -10.04 3.59 8.03
N VAL A 20 -11.21 3.13 7.57
CA VAL A 20 -11.52 2.98 6.13
C VAL A 20 -12.03 4.29 5.53
N ALA A 21 -12.92 4.99 6.24
CA ALA A 21 -13.58 6.19 5.70
C ALA A 21 -12.57 7.30 5.33
N PRO A 22 -11.56 7.64 6.15
CA PRO A 22 -10.59 8.67 5.79
C PRO A 22 -9.74 8.32 4.56
N LYS A 23 -9.46 7.04 4.32
CA LYS A 23 -8.69 6.60 3.14
C LYS A 23 -9.49 6.80 1.86
N ILE A 24 -10.77 6.42 1.88
CA ILE A 24 -11.69 6.64 0.76
C ILE A 24 -11.91 8.14 0.55
N VAL A 25 -12.15 8.91 1.63
CA VAL A 25 -12.24 10.38 1.53
C VAL A 25 -10.96 10.97 0.94
N GLY A 26 -9.78 10.54 1.39
CA GLY A 26 -8.50 10.99 0.85
C GLY A 26 -8.32 10.63 -0.63
N ALA A 27 -8.83 9.48 -1.07
CA ALA A 27 -8.87 9.11 -2.49
C ALA A 27 -9.84 9.99 -3.30
N LEU A 28 -10.91 10.51 -2.68
CA LEU A 28 -11.91 11.38 -3.31
C LEU A 28 -11.49 12.86 -3.36
N THR A 29 -10.78 13.35 -2.33
CA THR A 29 -10.43 14.77 -2.17
C THR A 29 -8.96 15.08 -2.47
N GLY A 30 -8.14 14.05 -2.67
CA GLY A 30 -6.76 14.20 -3.09
C GLY A 30 -6.65 14.81 -4.51
N PRO A 31 -5.44 15.24 -4.93
CA PRO A 31 -5.21 15.88 -6.22
C PRO A 31 -5.40 14.98 -7.47
N ALA A 32 -6.11 13.85 -7.33
CA ALA A 32 -6.29 12.84 -8.36
C ALA A 32 -7.60 13.08 -9.14
N GLY A 33 -7.51 13.55 -10.39
CA GLY A 33 -8.66 13.85 -11.26
C GLY A 33 -9.62 12.66 -11.57
N PRO A 34 -9.59 12.03 -12.76
CA PRO A 34 -10.60 11.02 -13.16
C PRO A 34 -10.73 9.79 -12.24
N VAL A 35 -9.67 9.48 -11.47
CA VAL A 35 -9.65 8.39 -10.49
C VAL A 35 -10.58 8.69 -9.31
N ALA A 36 -10.62 9.95 -8.81
CA ALA A 36 -11.53 10.34 -7.74
C ALA A 36 -12.99 10.22 -8.18
N GLU A 37 -13.32 10.54 -9.44
CA GLU A 37 -14.68 10.33 -9.97
C GLU A 37 -15.07 8.85 -10.08
N GLY A 38 -14.13 7.97 -10.43
CA GLY A 38 -14.36 6.53 -10.49
C GLY A 38 -14.68 5.95 -9.11
N VAL A 39 -13.87 6.31 -8.11
CA VAL A 39 -14.09 5.94 -6.70
C VAL A 39 -15.40 6.54 -6.18
N ALA A 40 -15.67 7.82 -6.48
CA ALA A 40 -16.89 8.50 -6.09
C ALA A 40 -18.11 7.76 -6.59
N ARG A 41 -18.20 7.47 -7.89
CA ARG A 41 -19.34 6.77 -8.49
C ARG A 41 -19.54 5.37 -7.90
N ARG A 42 -18.46 4.66 -7.57
CA ARG A 42 -18.53 3.32 -6.98
C ARG A 42 -19.06 3.36 -5.56
N VAL A 43 -18.53 4.26 -4.72
CA VAL A 43 -19.01 4.49 -3.35
C VAL A 43 -20.45 5.00 -3.36
N ALA A 44 -20.78 5.96 -4.21
CA ALA A 44 -22.12 6.53 -4.27
C ALA A 44 -23.18 5.49 -4.68
N ARG A 45 -22.83 4.58 -5.61
CA ARG A 45 -23.71 3.50 -6.05
C ARG A 45 -23.84 2.36 -5.05
N GLU A 46 -22.72 1.86 -4.53
CA GLU A 46 -22.68 0.63 -3.73
C GLU A 46 -22.97 0.88 -2.24
N VAL A 47 -22.77 2.12 -1.77
CA VAL A 47 -22.87 2.46 -0.34
C VAL A 47 -23.99 3.45 -0.06
N LEU A 48 -24.09 4.52 -0.85
CA LEU A 48 -25.04 5.60 -0.57
C LEU A 48 -26.36 5.48 -1.34
N GLY A 49 -26.40 4.70 -2.42
CA GLY A 49 -27.56 4.60 -3.32
C GLY A 49 -27.82 5.86 -4.15
N GLU A 50 -26.86 6.79 -4.22
CA GLU A 50 -26.96 8.09 -4.89
C GLU A 50 -25.90 8.19 -6.01
N PRO A 51 -26.08 7.51 -7.16
CA PRO A 51 -25.03 7.33 -8.17
C PRO A 51 -24.50 8.63 -8.80
N ASP A 52 -25.27 9.71 -8.74
CA ASP A 52 -24.97 11.02 -9.33
C ASP A 52 -24.54 12.07 -8.28
N ALA A 53 -24.33 11.67 -7.03
CA ALA A 53 -23.88 12.61 -6.00
C ALA A 53 -22.47 13.14 -6.31
N PRO A 54 -22.20 14.45 -6.13
CA PRO A 54 -20.87 15.00 -6.33
C PRO A 54 -19.88 14.46 -5.27
N PRO A 55 -18.57 14.33 -5.60
CA PRO A 55 -17.56 13.74 -4.70
C PRO A 55 -17.51 14.37 -3.30
N ALA A 56 -17.72 15.68 -3.20
CA ALA A 56 -17.79 16.40 -1.92
C ALA A 56 -18.97 15.93 -1.05
N ARG A 57 -20.13 15.72 -1.67
CA ARG A 57 -21.33 15.20 -0.98
C ARG A 57 -21.15 13.77 -0.53
N ILE A 58 -20.47 12.95 -1.33
CA ILE A 58 -20.13 11.58 -0.99
C ILE A 58 -19.19 11.56 0.22
N ALA A 59 -18.17 12.42 0.26
CA ALA A 59 -17.24 12.50 1.38
C ALA A 59 -17.93 12.91 2.69
N GLU A 60 -18.85 13.88 2.65
CA GLU A 60 -19.68 14.25 3.82
C GLU A 60 -20.52 13.07 4.33
N ARG A 61 -21.18 12.36 3.43
CA ARG A 61 -22.03 11.21 3.79
C ARG A 61 -21.21 10.02 4.26
N LEU A 62 -19.96 9.91 3.81
CA LEU A 62 -19.04 8.88 4.27
C LEU A 62 -18.55 9.14 5.69
N ALA A 63 -18.47 10.40 6.11
CA ALA A 63 -18.21 10.75 7.52
C ALA A 63 -19.36 10.32 8.45
N GLU A 64 -20.57 10.15 7.90
CA GLU A 64 -21.76 9.64 8.58
C GLU A 64 -22.03 8.13 8.31
N ALA A 65 -21.07 7.42 7.70
CA ALA A 65 -21.27 6.04 7.25
C ALA A 65 -21.73 5.11 8.40
N ARG A 66 -22.71 4.26 8.09
CA ARG A 66 -23.33 3.38 9.09
C ARG A 66 -22.59 2.05 9.17
N PRO A 67 -22.74 1.30 10.27
CA PRO A 67 -22.21 -0.06 10.40
C PRO A 67 -22.49 -1.00 9.22
N GLN A 68 -23.68 -0.89 8.63
CA GLN A 68 -24.12 -1.69 7.47
C GLN A 68 -23.36 -1.37 6.17
N ASP A 69 -22.75 -0.20 6.09
CA ASP A 69 -22.06 0.32 4.91
C ASP A 69 -20.60 -0.19 4.86
N MET A 70 -20.10 -0.79 5.96
CA MET A 70 -18.69 -1.19 6.12
C MET A 70 -18.26 -2.33 5.24
N ALA A 71 -19.11 -3.33 5.05
CA ALA A 71 -18.76 -4.46 4.19
C ALA A 71 -18.56 -4.02 2.74
N ALA A 72 -19.31 -3.02 2.28
CA ALA A 72 -19.17 -2.45 0.95
C ALA A 72 -17.91 -1.56 0.86
N LEU A 73 -17.68 -0.68 1.85
CA LEU A 73 -16.49 0.17 1.84
C LEU A 73 -15.17 -0.61 1.94
N ALA A 74 -15.12 -1.64 2.78
CA ALA A 74 -13.94 -2.51 2.87
C ALA A 74 -13.66 -3.25 1.56
N ARG A 75 -14.70 -3.64 0.82
CA ARG A 75 -14.55 -4.22 -0.53
C ARG A 75 -14.02 -3.21 -1.52
N ILE A 76 -14.56 -1.99 -1.53
CA ILE A 76 -14.08 -0.92 -2.41
C ILE A 76 -12.62 -0.58 -2.12
N GLU A 77 -12.22 -0.49 -0.85
CA GLU A 77 -10.82 -0.28 -0.46
C GLU A 77 -9.92 -1.41 -0.98
N ALA A 78 -10.32 -2.68 -0.75
CA ALA A 78 -9.55 -3.84 -1.21
C ALA A 78 -9.41 -3.89 -2.73
N ASP A 79 -10.47 -3.55 -3.47
CA ASP A 79 -10.48 -3.46 -4.93
C ASP A 79 -9.51 -2.37 -5.43
N LEU A 80 -9.52 -1.19 -4.81
CA LEU A 80 -8.61 -0.10 -5.14
C LEU A 80 -7.16 -0.45 -4.83
N GLU A 81 -6.91 -1.14 -3.73
CA GLU A 81 -5.58 -1.64 -3.40
C GLU A 81 -5.10 -2.66 -4.44
N ALA A 82 -5.98 -3.59 -4.85
CA ALA A 82 -5.66 -4.57 -5.89
C ALA A 82 -5.40 -3.89 -7.25
N GLU A 83 -6.19 -2.89 -7.63
CA GLU A 83 -6.02 -2.15 -8.89
C GLU A 83 -4.73 -1.34 -8.90
N THR A 84 -4.42 -0.62 -7.83
CA THR A 84 -3.16 0.14 -7.70
C THR A 84 -1.94 -0.78 -7.74
N MET A 85 -2.01 -1.95 -7.08
CA MET A 85 -0.96 -2.96 -7.20
C MET A 85 -0.83 -3.48 -8.63
N ARG A 86 -1.93 -3.66 -9.36
CA ARG A 86 -1.93 -4.12 -10.75
C ARG A 86 -1.32 -3.09 -11.70
N ILE A 87 -1.69 -1.83 -11.55
CA ILE A 87 -1.12 -0.70 -12.32
C ILE A 87 0.39 -0.62 -12.04
N ALA A 88 0.80 -0.63 -10.78
CA ALA A 88 2.22 -0.59 -10.42
C ALA A 88 3.01 -1.82 -10.94
N ALA A 89 2.36 -2.97 -11.09
CA ALA A 89 2.97 -4.15 -11.71
C ALA A 89 3.09 -4.00 -13.24
N GLN A 90 2.07 -3.41 -13.89
CA GLN A 90 2.09 -3.10 -15.33
C GLN A 90 3.17 -2.06 -15.66
N ASP A 91 3.27 -0.97 -14.90
CA ASP A 91 4.31 0.04 -15.08
C ASP A 91 5.72 -0.56 -15.04
N ARG A 92 5.95 -1.52 -14.12
CA ARG A 92 7.22 -2.26 -14.05
C ARG A 92 7.45 -3.15 -15.27
N ALA A 93 6.40 -3.83 -15.76
CA ALA A 93 6.49 -4.66 -16.95
C ALA A 93 6.82 -3.80 -18.19
N ASP A 94 6.17 -2.65 -18.34
CA ASP A 94 6.40 -1.71 -19.43
C ASP A 94 7.80 -1.10 -19.36
N ALA A 95 8.28 -0.76 -18.16
CA ALA A 95 9.65 -0.31 -17.95
C ALA A 95 10.68 -1.36 -18.37
N ARG A 96 10.48 -2.64 -18.03
CA ARG A 96 11.35 -3.74 -18.48
C ARG A 96 11.25 -3.97 -19.98
N ALA A 97 10.05 -3.89 -20.57
CA ALA A 97 9.87 -3.99 -22.01
C ALA A 97 10.65 -2.89 -22.74
N ARG A 98 10.63 -1.66 -22.21
CA ARG A 98 11.47 -0.58 -22.71
C ARG A 98 12.95 -0.89 -22.59
N GLU A 99 13.43 -1.32 -21.42
CA GLU A 99 14.83 -1.71 -21.20
C GLU A 99 15.32 -2.73 -22.25
N VAL A 100 14.53 -3.78 -22.50
CA VAL A 100 14.84 -4.79 -23.52
C VAL A 100 14.85 -4.19 -24.92
N SER A 101 13.88 -3.32 -25.24
CA SER A 101 13.77 -2.71 -26.58
C SER A 101 14.86 -1.66 -26.86
N THR A 102 15.35 -0.95 -25.84
CA THR A 102 16.35 0.12 -25.98
C THR A 102 17.75 -0.30 -25.58
N ALA A 103 17.93 -1.55 -25.10
CA ALA A 103 19.16 -2.06 -24.52
C ALA A 103 19.79 -1.11 -23.48
N ASP A 104 18.95 -0.46 -22.66
CA ASP A 104 19.40 0.55 -21.70
C ASP A 104 20.12 -0.13 -20.52
N PRO A 105 21.43 0.09 -20.30
CA PRO A 105 22.15 -0.54 -19.19
C PRO A 105 21.97 0.20 -17.86
N THR A 106 21.17 1.27 -17.82
CA THR A 106 20.98 2.11 -16.63
C THR A 106 20.38 1.36 -15.44
N PRO A 107 19.32 0.52 -15.59
CA PRO A 107 18.76 -0.24 -14.47
C PRO A 107 19.78 -1.21 -13.85
N HIS A 108 20.60 -1.86 -14.68
CA HIS A 108 21.66 -2.76 -14.26
C HIS A 108 22.75 -2.02 -13.46
N ARG A 109 23.23 -0.88 -13.97
CA ARG A 109 24.25 -0.06 -13.29
C ARG A 109 23.76 0.47 -11.95
N LEU A 110 22.51 0.92 -11.86
CA LEU A 110 21.90 1.36 -10.60
C LEU A 110 21.76 0.21 -9.61
N ALA A 111 21.35 -0.97 -10.07
CA ALA A 111 21.23 -2.15 -9.21
C ALA A 111 22.57 -2.57 -8.60
N TYR A 112 23.63 -2.64 -9.42
CA TYR A 112 24.98 -2.91 -8.92
C TYR A 112 25.49 -1.82 -7.97
N GLY A 113 25.19 -0.55 -8.26
CA GLY A 113 25.54 0.57 -7.37
C GLY A 113 24.89 0.45 -5.99
N ILE A 114 23.59 0.17 -5.93
CA ILE A 114 22.83 0.03 -4.68
C ILE A 114 23.31 -1.21 -3.89
N LEU A 115 23.46 -2.35 -4.56
CA LEU A 115 23.95 -3.59 -3.93
C LEU A 115 25.39 -3.44 -3.42
N GLY A 116 26.26 -2.82 -4.21
CA GLY A 116 27.65 -2.56 -3.84
C GLY A 116 27.76 -1.60 -2.66
N LEU A 117 27.00 -0.51 -2.67
CA LEU A 117 26.96 0.44 -1.55
C LEU A 117 26.44 -0.22 -0.27
N PHE A 118 25.36 -1.00 -0.37
CA PHE A 118 24.82 -1.72 0.78
C PHE A 118 25.82 -2.73 1.35
N GLY A 119 26.47 -3.52 0.49
CA GLY A 119 27.53 -4.45 0.90
C GLY A 119 28.71 -3.74 1.55
N LEU A 120 29.13 -2.59 1.03
CA LEU A 120 30.21 -1.78 1.59
C LEU A 120 29.85 -1.24 2.99
N VAL A 121 28.64 -0.71 3.15
CA VAL A 121 28.16 -0.20 4.46
C VAL A 121 28.08 -1.34 5.47
N LEU A 122 27.55 -2.51 5.07
CA LEU A 122 27.52 -3.68 5.95
C LEU A 122 28.92 -4.13 6.35
N ALA A 123 29.84 -4.25 5.39
CA ALA A 123 31.23 -4.58 5.67
C ALA A 123 31.86 -3.55 6.64
N GLY A 124 31.64 -2.25 6.42
CA GLY A 124 32.05 -1.20 7.34
C GLY A 124 31.51 -1.41 8.76
N LEU A 125 30.25 -1.80 8.91
CA LEU A 125 29.65 -2.07 10.21
C LEU A 125 30.25 -3.29 10.93
N PHE A 126 30.73 -4.30 10.18
CA PHE A 126 31.39 -5.48 10.74
C PHE A 126 32.85 -5.22 11.13
N PHE A 127 33.56 -4.36 10.38
CA PHE A 127 35.01 -4.17 10.55
C PHE A 127 35.40 -2.85 11.22
N ILE A 128 34.50 -1.87 11.31
CA ILE A 128 34.76 -0.52 11.85
C ILE A 128 33.78 -0.25 12.98
N GLN A 129 34.30 0.11 14.17
CA GLN A 129 33.45 0.55 15.26
C GLN A 129 32.92 1.95 14.98
N PRO A 130 31.58 2.15 14.95
CA PRO A 130 31.01 3.47 14.73
C PRO A 130 31.27 4.36 15.95
N PRO A 131 31.59 5.66 15.73
CA PRO A 131 31.69 6.65 16.80
C PRO A 131 30.47 6.65 17.73
N GLU A 132 30.70 6.90 19.02
CA GLU A 132 29.63 7.00 20.00
C GLU A 132 28.70 8.18 19.65
N GLY A 133 27.39 7.96 19.73
CA GLY A 133 26.36 8.95 19.40
C GLY A 133 25.77 8.88 17.99
N ILE A 134 26.40 8.20 17.03
CA ILE A 134 25.85 8.06 15.66
C ILE A 134 25.30 6.66 15.34
N ARG A 135 25.44 5.70 16.24
CA ARG A 135 25.06 4.30 16.02
C ARG A 135 23.59 4.14 15.63
N GLU A 136 22.67 4.81 16.32
CA GLU A 136 21.24 4.72 16.04
C GLU A 136 20.89 5.28 14.65
N VAL A 137 21.50 6.41 14.29
CA VAL A 137 21.36 7.02 12.97
C VAL A 137 21.88 6.09 11.89
N LEU A 138 23.06 5.47 12.10
CA LEU A 138 23.63 4.49 11.16
C LEU A 138 22.71 3.28 10.97
N VAL A 139 22.15 2.73 12.06
CA VAL A 139 21.20 1.59 11.97
C VAL A 139 19.94 1.99 11.21
N ALA A 140 19.38 3.17 11.47
CA ALA A 140 18.22 3.67 10.73
C ALA A 140 18.52 3.84 9.23
N MET A 141 19.70 4.39 8.88
CA MET A 141 20.12 4.54 7.48
C MET A 141 20.35 3.19 6.79
N VAL A 142 20.92 2.20 7.48
CA VAL A 142 21.02 0.82 6.98
C VAL A 142 19.64 0.24 6.70
N GLY A 143 18.64 0.53 7.54
CA GLY A 143 17.25 0.15 7.29
C GLY A 143 16.69 0.72 5.98
N VAL A 144 16.91 2.01 5.72
CA VAL A 144 16.49 2.67 4.47
C VAL A 144 17.21 2.05 3.26
N LEU A 145 18.52 1.84 3.35
CA LEU A 145 19.32 1.17 2.31
C LEU A 145 18.84 -0.26 2.05
N GLY A 146 18.51 -1.02 3.11
CA GLY A 146 17.90 -2.35 2.99
C GLY A 146 16.56 -2.32 2.26
N GLY A 147 15.75 -1.28 2.51
CA GLY A 147 14.51 -1.04 1.75
C GLY A 147 14.77 -0.83 0.25
N LEU A 148 15.82 -0.08 -0.12
CA LEU A 148 16.22 0.11 -1.52
C LEU A 148 16.69 -1.20 -2.16
N VAL A 149 17.44 -2.04 -1.45
CA VAL A 149 17.82 -3.38 -1.92
C VAL A 149 16.58 -4.25 -2.15
N GLY A 150 15.60 -4.19 -1.24
CA GLY A 150 14.30 -4.85 -1.43
C GLY A 150 13.54 -4.35 -2.67
N ALA A 151 13.58 -3.05 -2.94
CA ALA A 151 12.99 -2.45 -4.14
C ALA A 151 13.69 -2.94 -5.42
N VAL A 152 15.03 -3.01 -5.44
CA VAL A 152 15.81 -3.60 -6.53
C VAL A 152 15.43 -5.06 -6.72
N ALA A 153 15.37 -5.87 -5.65
CA ALA A 153 14.97 -7.27 -5.73
C ALA A 153 13.55 -7.43 -6.31
N ASN A 154 12.60 -6.61 -5.87
CA ASN A 154 11.25 -6.58 -6.44
C ASN A 154 11.23 -6.18 -7.92
N TYR A 155 12.12 -5.27 -8.34
CA TYR A 155 12.24 -4.86 -9.73
C TYR A 155 12.77 -5.97 -10.64
N TYR A 156 13.67 -6.85 -10.20
CA TYR A 156 14.18 -7.95 -11.02
C TYR A 156 13.35 -9.23 -10.90
N PHE A 157 12.98 -9.62 -9.67
CA PHE A 157 12.33 -10.92 -9.41
C PHE A 157 10.81 -10.84 -9.32
N GLY A 158 10.24 -9.63 -9.25
CA GLY A 158 8.80 -9.42 -9.15
C GLY A 158 8.22 -9.70 -7.77
N SER A 159 7.02 -9.18 -7.50
CA SER A 159 6.33 -9.30 -6.19
C SER A 159 5.55 -10.60 -6.00
N SER A 160 5.57 -11.52 -6.97
CA SER A 160 4.78 -12.76 -6.96
C SER A 160 5.13 -13.69 -5.78
N ILE A 161 6.35 -13.59 -5.25
CA ILE A 161 6.76 -14.30 -4.02
C ILE A 161 6.07 -13.69 -2.79
N GLY A 162 6.00 -12.37 -2.69
CA GLY A 162 5.33 -11.67 -1.58
C GLY A 162 3.81 -11.82 -1.60
N SER A 163 3.18 -11.83 -2.79
CA SER A 163 1.73 -12.04 -2.92
C SER A 163 1.33 -13.48 -2.52
N LYS A 164 2.08 -14.50 -2.96
CA LYS A 164 1.87 -15.89 -2.51
C LYS A 164 2.00 -16.04 -0.99
N GLN A 165 3.01 -15.41 -0.38
CA GLN A 165 3.20 -15.45 1.08
C GLN A 165 2.09 -14.74 1.85
N LYS A 166 1.58 -13.61 1.35
CA LYS A 166 0.42 -12.92 1.94
C LYS A 166 -0.85 -13.77 1.81
N THR A 167 -1.12 -14.36 0.64
CA THR A 167 -2.27 -15.24 0.43
C THR A 167 -2.19 -16.49 1.33
N ASP A 168 -1.01 -17.11 1.44
CA ASP A 168 -0.79 -18.25 2.33
C ASP A 168 -0.93 -17.87 3.81
N GLY A 169 -0.46 -16.69 4.23
CA GLY A 169 -0.62 -16.19 5.59
C GLY A 169 -2.09 -15.93 5.95
N LEU A 170 -2.86 -15.35 5.02
CA LEU A 170 -4.30 -15.12 5.20
C LEU A 170 -5.10 -16.44 5.25
N LEU A 171 -4.74 -17.43 4.42
CA LEU A 171 -5.38 -18.75 4.42
C LEU A 171 -5.07 -19.57 5.68
N ARG A 172 -3.92 -19.33 6.32
CA ARG A 172 -3.55 -19.95 7.60
C ARG A 172 -4.18 -19.26 8.81
N GLY A 173 -4.38 -17.94 8.76
CA GLY A 173 -5.07 -17.18 9.82
C GLY A 173 -6.58 -17.35 9.83
N ALA A 174 -7.16 -17.91 8.77
CA ALA A 174 -8.59 -18.20 8.63
C ALA A 174 -8.99 -19.63 9.08
N ARG A 175 -8.06 -20.40 9.68
CA ARG A 175 -8.31 -21.72 10.29
C ARG A 175 -8.16 -21.64 11.80
#